data_AF-A0A087SWK6-F1
#
_entry.id   AF-A0A087SWK6-F1
#
_cell.length_a   1.000
_cell.length_b   1.000
_cell.length_c   1.000
_cell.angle_alpha   90.00
_cell.angle_beta   90.00
_cell.angle_gamma   90.00
#
_symmetry.space_group_name_H-M   'P 1'
#
loop_
_entity.id
_entity.type
_entity.pdbx_description
1 polymer ?
#
loop_
_entity_poly.entity_id
_entity_poly.type
_entity_poly.pdbx_seq_one_letter_code
_entity_poly.pdbx_strand_id
1 'polypeptide(L)'
;MFSGEKINFTENRAVLHIALRNRSNTPILVDGKDVMPDVNEVLAHMKEFSDLVRKGEWKGYTGKPIEDVVNIGIGGSDLGPLMVTEALKAYHITGPNVHFVSNIDGTHLAETLKKLNPETALFIIASKTFTTQETITNAESAKAWFLESAKDQSAVAKHFVALSTNAPKVKEFGIDEKNMFGFWDWVGGRYSLWSAIGLSIALYLGMDNFEQLLEGAHYMDQHFLNTPLEKNVSFNKLKKCINVILKILFNFYGKSYLYLGSCDFGFAWYMVS
;
A
#
# COMPACT_ATOMS: atom_id res chain seq x y z
N MET A 1 6.65 1.12 21.40
CA MET A 1 6.27 0.81 20.00
C MET A 1 5.99 -0.68 19.84
N PHE A 2 7.00 -1.55 19.92
CA PHE A 2 6.85 -3.01 19.75
C PHE A 2 5.90 -3.68 20.76
N SER A 3 5.68 -3.08 21.93
CA SER A 3 4.75 -3.55 22.97
C SER A 3 3.28 -3.23 22.70
N GLY A 4 2.95 -2.47 21.65
CA GLY A 4 1.58 -2.03 21.37
C GLY A 4 1.07 -0.86 22.22
N GLU A 5 1.92 -0.28 23.06
CA GLU A 5 1.62 0.93 23.81
C GLU A 5 1.26 2.13 22.92
N LYS A 6 0.35 2.96 23.43
CA LYS A 6 -0.14 4.19 22.79
C LYS A 6 0.90 5.31 22.85
N ILE A 7 1.92 5.21 22.00
CA ILE A 7 3.02 6.19 21.93
C ILE A 7 2.72 7.39 21.02
N ASN A 8 1.65 7.34 20.22
CA ASN A 8 1.15 8.53 19.54
C ASN A 8 0.24 9.29 20.51
N PHE A 9 0.83 10.18 21.29
CA PHE A 9 0.17 10.87 22.40
C PHE A 9 -0.91 11.85 21.96
N THR A 10 -0.79 12.47 20.77
CA THR A 10 -1.77 13.45 20.29
C THR A 10 -3.06 12.79 19.82
N GLU A 11 -2.96 11.58 19.25
CA GLU A 11 -4.13 10.82 18.77
C GLU A 11 -4.53 9.69 19.72
N ASN A 12 -3.78 9.47 20.81
CA ASN A 12 -3.94 8.37 21.75
C ASN A 12 -3.98 6.99 21.05
N ARG A 13 -3.03 6.74 20.14
CA ARG A 13 -2.98 5.53 19.31
C ARG A 13 -1.67 4.76 19.48
N ALA A 14 -1.77 3.44 19.30
CA ALA A 14 -0.59 2.60 19.10
C ALA A 14 0.05 2.91 17.73
N VAL A 15 1.34 2.61 17.58
CA VAL A 15 2.07 2.70 16.31
C VAL A 15 2.67 1.33 16.03
N LEU A 16 2.02 0.57 15.14
CA LEU A 16 2.22 -0.89 15.06
C LEU A 16 2.38 -1.45 13.65
N HIS A 17 2.93 -0.67 12.72
CA HIS A 17 3.21 -1.16 11.36
C HIS A 17 4.13 -2.41 11.34
N ILE A 18 4.89 -2.67 12.41
CA ILE A 18 5.68 -3.91 12.59
C ILE A 18 4.82 -5.16 12.75
N ALA A 19 3.57 -5.04 13.23
CA ALA A 19 2.66 -6.17 13.37
C ALA A 19 2.23 -6.73 12.01
N LEU A 20 2.11 -5.86 10.99
CA LEU A 20 1.72 -6.21 9.62
C LEU A 20 2.70 -7.19 8.94
N ARG A 21 3.95 -7.19 9.41
CA ARG A 21 5.02 -8.04 8.90
C ARG A 21 5.61 -8.89 10.01
N ASN A 22 4.85 -9.18 11.06
CA ASN A 22 5.33 -10.02 12.15
C ASN A 22 5.25 -11.51 11.77
N ARG A 23 6.34 -12.05 11.21
CA ARG A 23 6.36 -13.44 10.70
C ARG A 23 6.59 -14.49 11.79
N SER A 24 7.05 -14.10 12.98
CA SER A 24 7.08 -14.99 14.15
C SER A 24 5.68 -15.28 14.70
N ASN A 25 4.66 -14.51 14.31
CA ASN A 25 3.30 -14.59 14.85
C ASN A 25 3.23 -14.52 16.38
N THR A 26 4.24 -13.91 17.03
CA THR A 26 4.18 -13.65 18.46
C THR A 26 3.07 -12.63 18.76
N PRO A 27 2.21 -12.86 19.76
CA PRO A 27 1.11 -11.95 20.06
C PRO A 27 1.57 -10.50 20.32
N ILE A 28 0.81 -9.54 19.80
CA ILE A 28 1.02 -8.11 20.07
C ILE A 28 -0.32 -7.54 20.53
N LEU A 29 -0.37 -7.08 21.78
CA LEU A 29 -1.62 -6.63 22.38
C LEU A 29 -1.85 -5.13 22.17
N VAL A 30 -3.06 -4.79 21.72
CA VAL A 30 -3.60 -3.41 21.74
C VAL A 30 -4.90 -3.44 22.52
N ASP A 31 -4.99 -2.64 23.58
CA ASP A 31 -6.17 -2.60 24.46
C ASP A 31 -6.60 -4.01 24.95
N GLY A 32 -5.61 -4.87 25.21
CA GLY A 32 -5.81 -6.25 25.70
C GLY A 32 -6.15 -7.29 24.63
N LYS A 33 -6.30 -6.91 23.35
CA LYS A 33 -6.57 -7.83 22.23
C LYS A 33 -5.30 -8.06 21.41
N ASP A 34 -5.00 -9.32 21.10
CA ASP A 34 -3.96 -9.66 20.12
C ASP A 34 -4.42 -9.26 18.71
N VAL A 35 -3.58 -8.51 18.00
CA VAL A 35 -3.87 -8.02 16.66
C VAL A 35 -3.44 -8.98 15.56
N MET A 36 -2.60 -9.97 15.86
CA MET A 36 -2.03 -10.88 14.85
C MET A 36 -3.08 -11.71 14.09
N PRO A 37 -4.14 -12.25 14.72
CA PRO A 37 -5.18 -12.96 13.98
C PRO A 37 -5.85 -12.09 12.90
N ASP A 38 -6.21 -10.85 13.25
CA ASP A 38 -6.84 -9.91 12.30
C ASP A 38 -5.88 -9.58 11.13
N VAL A 39 -4.57 -9.43 11.41
CA VAL A 39 -3.54 -9.22 10.37
C VAL A 39 -3.47 -10.40 9.40
N ASN A 40 -3.41 -11.62 9.94
CA ASN A 40 -3.29 -12.83 9.13
C ASN A 40 -4.54 -13.10 8.30
N GLU A 41 -5.73 -12.78 8.81
CA GLU A 41 -6.98 -12.88 8.06
C GLU A 41 -6.96 -12.00 6.81
N VAL A 42 -6.53 -10.73 6.94
CA VAL A 42 -6.43 -9.82 5.79
C VAL A 42 -5.38 -10.31 4.79
N LEU A 43 -4.22 -10.79 5.25
CA LEU A 43 -3.18 -11.34 4.36
C LEU A 43 -3.68 -12.58 3.62
N ALA A 44 -4.41 -13.48 4.29
CA ALA A 44 -5.01 -14.65 3.66
C ALA A 44 -6.05 -14.25 2.60
N HIS A 45 -6.88 -13.25 2.90
CA HIS A 45 -7.85 -12.72 1.95
C HIS A 45 -7.17 -12.05 0.74
N MET A 46 -6.10 -11.27 0.95
CA MET A 46 -5.28 -10.73 -0.14
C MET A 46 -4.69 -11.84 -1.00
N LYS A 47 -4.23 -12.94 -0.39
CA LYS A 47 -3.70 -14.10 -1.11
C LYS A 47 -4.74 -14.72 -2.02
N GLU A 48 -5.92 -15.02 -1.47
CA GLU A 48 -7.02 -15.61 -2.25
C GLU A 48 -7.38 -14.74 -3.44
N PHE A 49 -7.62 -13.44 -3.20
CA PHE A 49 -8.01 -12.51 -4.25
C PHE A 49 -6.91 -12.34 -5.31
N SER A 50 -5.66 -12.13 -4.89
CA SER A 50 -4.55 -11.95 -5.83
C SER A 50 -4.28 -13.20 -6.66
N ASP A 51 -4.41 -14.41 -6.07
CA ASP A 51 -4.30 -15.67 -6.79
C ASP A 51 -5.42 -15.80 -7.84
N LEU A 52 -6.67 -15.48 -7.50
CA LEU A 52 -7.78 -15.50 -8.46
C LEU A 52 -7.53 -14.58 -9.65
N VAL A 53 -7.09 -13.35 -9.39
CA VAL A 53 -6.81 -12.37 -10.46
C VAL A 53 -5.63 -12.83 -11.32
N ARG A 54 -4.52 -13.24 -10.72
CA ARG A 54 -3.29 -13.61 -11.44
C ARG A 54 -3.42 -14.92 -12.22
N LYS A 55 -4.26 -15.85 -11.77
CA LYS A 55 -4.62 -17.07 -12.52
C LYS A 55 -5.66 -16.79 -13.62
N GLY A 56 -6.17 -15.57 -13.70
CA GLY A 56 -7.22 -15.19 -14.64
C GLY A 56 -8.57 -15.83 -14.32
N GLU A 57 -8.78 -16.30 -13.09
CA GLU A 57 -10.05 -16.87 -12.61
C GLU A 57 -11.02 -15.75 -12.22
N TRP A 58 -10.50 -14.63 -11.72
CA TRP A 58 -11.28 -13.39 -11.59
C TRP A 58 -11.58 -12.82 -12.97
N LYS A 59 -12.86 -12.80 -13.33
CA LYS A 59 -13.32 -12.32 -14.64
C LYS A 59 -14.00 -10.97 -14.52
N GLY A 60 -13.73 -10.10 -15.48
CA GLY A 60 -14.48 -8.88 -15.70
C GLY A 60 -15.94 -9.16 -16.10
N TYR A 61 -16.70 -8.09 -16.31
CA TYR A 61 -18.14 -8.16 -16.57
C TYR A 61 -18.49 -8.91 -17.87
N THR A 62 -17.55 -8.98 -18.82
CA THR A 62 -17.69 -9.73 -20.08
C THR A 62 -17.10 -11.15 -20.03
N GLY A 63 -16.58 -11.59 -18.88
CA GLY A 63 -15.97 -12.92 -18.72
C GLY A 63 -14.48 -12.99 -19.09
N LYS A 64 -13.87 -11.88 -19.50
CA LYS A 64 -12.42 -11.79 -19.78
C LYS A 64 -11.59 -11.70 -18.49
N PRO A 65 -10.39 -12.29 -18.44
CA PRO A 65 -9.49 -12.11 -17.29
C PRO A 65 -9.04 -10.64 -17.18
N ILE A 66 -8.67 -10.22 -15.98
CA ILE A 66 -8.12 -8.88 -15.72
C ILE A 66 -6.70 -8.78 -16.28
N GLU A 67 -6.40 -7.67 -16.95
CA GLU A 67 -5.11 -7.39 -17.58
C GLU A 67 -4.42 -6.17 -16.95
N ASP A 68 -5.21 -5.21 -16.46
CA ASP A 68 -4.73 -3.97 -15.87
C ASP A 68 -5.36 -3.73 -14.50
N VAL A 69 -4.57 -3.22 -13.57
CA VAL A 69 -4.99 -2.81 -12.24
C VAL A 69 -4.63 -1.34 -12.04
N VAL A 70 -5.57 -0.53 -11.58
CA VAL A 70 -5.36 0.89 -11.29
C VAL A 70 -5.53 1.12 -9.80
N ASN A 71 -4.43 1.46 -9.12
CA ASN A 71 -4.44 1.89 -7.73
C ASN A 71 -4.77 3.38 -7.64
N ILE A 72 -5.92 3.72 -7.09
CA ILE A 72 -6.35 5.10 -6.86
C ILE A 72 -6.20 5.41 -5.38
N GLY A 73 -5.25 6.28 -5.04
CA GLY A 73 -4.94 6.63 -3.65
C GLY A 73 -3.95 7.79 -3.62
N ILE A 74 -3.78 8.45 -2.48
CA ILE A 74 -2.83 9.57 -2.35
C ILE A 74 -1.89 9.35 -1.15
N GLY A 75 -0.68 9.89 -1.26
CA GLY A 75 0.33 9.85 -0.19
C GLY A 75 0.70 8.41 0.17
N GLY A 76 0.45 8.01 1.42
CA GLY A 76 0.78 6.66 1.90
C GLY A 76 0.06 5.52 1.17
N SER A 77 -1.13 5.78 0.61
CA SER A 77 -1.90 4.82 -0.18
C SER A 77 -1.40 4.63 -1.62
N ASP A 78 -0.35 5.36 -2.02
CA ASP A 78 0.16 5.40 -3.39
C ASP A 78 1.67 5.23 -3.45
N LEU A 79 2.41 6.08 -2.74
CA LEU A 79 3.88 6.17 -2.85
C LEU A 79 4.59 4.87 -2.47
N GLY A 80 4.15 4.20 -1.41
CA GLY A 80 4.75 2.92 -0.97
C GLY A 80 4.57 1.83 -2.03
N PRO A 81 3.32 1.51 -2.42
CA PRO A 81 3.03 0.60 -3.52
C PRO A 81 3.76 0.92 -4.83
N LEU A 82 3.72 2.17 -5.30
CA LEU A 82 4.41 2.62 -6.51
C LEU A 82 5.93 2.39 -6.42
N MET A 83 6.53 2.74 -5.29
CA MET A 83 7.97 2.56 -5.09
C MET A 83 8.39 1.10 -5.17
N VAL A 84 7.63 0.20 -4.52
CA VAL A 84 7.96 -1.23 -4.51
C VAL A 84 7.78 -1.85 -5.91
N THR A 85 6.71 -1.52 -6.62
CA THR A 85 6.46 -2.07 -7.96
C THR A 85 7.52 -1.63 -8.96
N GLU A 86 7.97 -0.38 -8.91
CA GLU A 86 9.09 0.09 -9.74
C GLU A 86 10.43 -0.55 -9.33
N ALA A 87 10.73 -0.63 -8.03
CA ALA A 87 11.99 -1.22 -7.54
C ALA A 87 12.11 -2.72 -7.86
N LEU A 88 10.98 -3.44 -7.87
CA LEU A 88 10.93 -4.88 -8.08
C LEU A 88 10.42 -5.28 -9.47
N LYS A 89 10.41 -4.35 -10.43
CA LYS A 89 9.95 -4.57 -11.80
C LYS A 89 10.59 -5.78 -12.49
N ALA A 90 11.85 -6.08 -12.19
CA ALA A 90 12.56 -7.25 -12.72
C ALA A 90 11.96 -8.60 -12.28
N TYR A 91 11.18 -8.61 -11.20
CA TYR A 91 10.49 -9.80 -10.67
C TYR A 91 9.03 -9.91 -11.17
N HIS A 92 8.57 -8.97 -11.99
CA HIS A 92 7.28 -9.06 -12.66
C HIS A 92 7.38 -10.02 -13.86
N ILE A 93 7.04 -11.29 -13.61
CA ILE A 93 7.07 -12.35 -14.64
C ILE A 93 5.68 -12.58 -15.24
N THR A 94 4.65 -12.57 -14.38
CA THR A 94 3.25 -12.81 -14.73
C THR A 94 2.35 -11.95 -13.86
N GLY A 95 1.12 -11.71 -14.33
CA GLY A 95 0.11 -10.92 -13.63
C GLY A 95 -0.38 -9.73 -14.47
N PRO A 96 -1.33 -8.96 -13.93
CA PRO A 96 -1.78 -7.73 -14.56
C PRO A 96 -0.72 -6.62 -14.47
N ASN A 97 -0.74 -5.69 -15.42
CA ASN A 97 -0.01 -4.43 -15.28
C ASN A 97 -0.65 -3.59 -14.17
N VAL A 98 0.17 -2.81 -13.46
CA VAL A 98 -0.32 -1.91 -12.40
C VAL A 98 -0.05 -0.46 -12.76
N HIS A 99 -1.04 0.40 -12.52
CA HIS A 99 -1.00 1.84 -12.74
C HIS A 99 -1.36 2.55 -11.44
N PHE A 100 -0.81 3.73 -11.21
CA PHE A 100 -0.95 4.48 -9.95
C PHE A 100 -1.50 5.87 -10.23
N VAL A 101 -2.68 6.19 -9.69
CA VAL A 101 -3.36 7.48 -9.88
C VAL A 101 -3.58 8.14 -8.53
N SER A 102 -2.86 9.24 -8.30
CA SER A 102 -2.88 9.96 -7.01
C SER A 102 -3.18 11.44 -7.08
N ASN A 103 -2.97 12.06 -8.24
CA ASN A 103 -3.16 13.50 -8.40
C ASN A 103 -4.66 13.81 -8.57
N ILE A 104 -5.11 14.92 -7.97
CA ILE A 104 -6.49 15.41 -8.16
C ILE A 104 -6.70 16.03 -9.55
N ASP A 105 -5.61 16.45 -10.22
CA ASP A 105 -5.67 16.83 -11.62
C ASP A 105 -6.17 15.64 -12.47
N GLY A 106 -7.36 15.80 -13.06
CA GLY A 106 -8.02 14.79 -13.88
C GLY A 106 -7.21 14.34 -15.08
N THR A 107 -6.17 15.08 -15.48
CA THR A 107 -5.23 14.67 -16.52
C THR A 107 -4.57 13.32 -16.19
N HIS A 108 -4.19 13.09 -14.93
CA HIS A 108 -3.49 11.86 -14.57
C HIS A 108 -4.39 10.63 -14.76
N LEU A 109 -5.63 10.71 -14.30
CA LEU A 109 -6.62 9.65 -14.50
C LEU A 109 -6.93 9.48 -16.00
N ALA A 110 -7.21 10.57 -16.71
CA ALA A 110 -7.56 10.51 -18.14
C ALA A 110 -6.46 9.87 -19.01
N GLU A 111 -5.19 10.25 -18.80
CA GLU A 111 -4.05 9.68 -19.54
C GLU A 111 -3.82 8.20 -19.22
N THR A 112 -4.15 7.77 -17.99
CA THR A 112 -4.12 6.37 -17.60
C THR A 112 -5.24 5.61 -18.32
N LEU A 113 -6.48 6.06 -18.21
CA LEU A 113 -7.67 5.40 -18.75
C LEU A 113 -7.66 5.26 -20.28
N LYS A 114 -7.04 6.20 -21.02
CA LYS A 114 -6.89 6.12 -22.49
C LYS A 114 -6.21 4.84 -22.98
N LYS A 115 -5.41 4.19 -22.13
CA LYS A 115 -4.64 3.00 -22.47
C LYS A 115 -5.33 1.71 -22.04
N LEU A 116 -6.43 1.79 -21.30
CA LEU A 116 -7.05 0.65 -20.63
C LEU A 116 -8.30 0.18 -21.37
N ASN A 117 -8.60 -1.10 -21.22
CA ASN A 117 -9.85 -1.69 -21.66
C ASN A 117 -10.82 -1.82 -20.47
N PRO A 118 -12.02 -1.20 -20.51
CA PRO A 118 -12.99 -1.29 -19.42
C PRO A 118 -13.47 -2.72 -19.15
N GLU A 119 -13.34 -3.65 -20.10
CA GLU A 119 -13.66 -5.06 -19.91
C GLU A 119 -12.64 -5.83 -19.04
N THR A 120 -11.40 -5.35 -18.95
CA THR A 120 -10.27 -6.05 -18.32
C THR A 120 -9.51 -5.21 -17.28
N ALA A 121 -9.97 -3.99 -16.97
CA ALA A 121 -9.39 -3.11 -15.96
C ALA A 121 -10.03 -3.31 -14.57
N LEU A 122 -9.21 -3.53 -13.53
CA LEU A 122 -9.62 -3.58 -12.13
C LEU A 122 -9.15 -2.32 -11.40
N PHE A 123 -10.00 -1.72 -10.58
CA PHE A 123 -9.72 -0.52 -9.81
C PHE A 123 -9.63 -0.82 -8.33
N ILE A 124 -8.55 -0.37 -7.69
CA ILE A 124 -8.33 -0.45 -6.25
C ILE A 124 -8.49 0.95 -5.67
N ILE A 125 -9.50 1.14 -4.82
CA ILE A 125 -9.73 2.41 -4.15
C ILE A 125 -9.04 2.37 -2.78
N ALA A 126 -7.88 3.02 -2.67
CA ALA A 126 -7.01 2.97 -1.51
C ALA A 126 -7.18 4.22 -0.63
N SER A 127 -8.18 4.21 0.27
CA SER A 127 -8.44 5.30 1.21
C SER A 127 -8.97 4.77 2.55
N LYS A 128 -8.24 5.09 3.62
CA LYS A 128 -8.62 4.72 4.99
C LYS A 128 -10.04 5.17 5.33
N THR A 129 -10.33 6.44 5.12
CA THR A 129 -11.65 7.03 5.45
C THR A 129 -12.67 6.84 4.35
N PHE A 130 -12.22 6.52 3.13
CA PHE A 130 -13.03 6.49 1.90
C PHE A 130 -13.68 7.83 1.56
N THR A 131 -13.15 8.92 2.13
CA THR A 131 -13.68 10.29 1.97
C THR A 131 -12.62 11.29 1.53
N THR A 132 -11.37 10.86 1.35
CA THR A 132 -10.27 11.71 0.86
C THR A 132 -10.65 12.30 -0.49
N GLN A 133 -10.67 13.62 -0.60
CA GLN A 133 -11.26 14.34 -1.72
C GLN A 133 -10.63 13.93 -3.06
N GLU A 134 -9.30 13.90 -3.13
CA GLU A 134 -8.53 13.51 -4.31
C GLU A 134 -8.85 12.08 -4.73
N THR A 135 -8.86 11.14 -3.77
CA THR A 135 -9.10 9.72 -4.04
C THR A 135 -10.54 9.45 -4.48
N ILE A 136 -11.54 9.99 -3.77
CA ILE A 136 -12.95 9.71 -4.09
C ILE A 136 -13.37 10.38 -5.39
N THR A 137 -12.85 11.58 -5.70
CA THR A 137 -13.12 12.26 -6.98
C THR A 137 -12.59 11.45 -8.16
N ASN A 138 -11.37 10.91 -8.04
CA ASN A 138 -10.80 10.02 -9.05
C ASN A 138 -11.54 8.68 -9.13
N ALA A 139 -11.95 8.10 -7.99
CA ALA A 139 -12.70 6.86 -7.95
C ALA A 139 -14.07 6.98 -8.66
N GLU A 140 -14.84 8.03 -8.38
CA GLU A 140 -16.12 8.29 -9.02
C GLU A 140 -15.95 8.57 -10.53
N SER A 141 -14.88 9.26 -10.91
CA SER A 141 -14.57 9.52 -12.32
C SER A 141 -14.19 8.23 -13.06
N ALA A 142 -13.41 7.34 -12.44
CA ALA A 142 -13.07 6.02 -12.99
C ALA A 142 -14.31 5.12 -13.08
N LYS A 143 -15.20 5.16 -12.08
CA LYS A 143 -16.48 4.46 -12.08
C LYS A 143 -17.40 4.95 -13.20
N ALA A 144 -17.50 6.26 -13.40
CA ALA A 144 -18.27 6.84 -14.49
C ALA A 144 -17.74 6.37 -15.87
N TRP A 145 -16.43 6.48 -16.09
CA TRP A 145 -15.77 5.98 -17.31
C TRP A 145 -16.03 4.49 -17.55
N PHE A 146 -15.94 3.66 -16.52
CA PHE A 146 -16.21 2.23 -16.62
C PHE A 146 -17.67 1.96 -17.02
N LEU A 147 -18.62 2.66 -16.39
CA LEU A 147 -20.05 2.46 -16.60
C LEU A 147 -20.55 2.96 -17.95
N GLU A 148 -19.84 3.89 -18.62
CA GLU A 148 -20.14 4.27 -20.01
C GLU A 148 -20.06 3.04 -20.95
N SER A 149 -19.16 2.11 -20.65
CA SER A 149 -18.97 0.87 -21.42
C SER A 149 -19.77 -0.30 -20.86
N ALA A 150 -19.73 -0.51 -19.54
CA ALA A 150 -20.40 -1.65 -18.90
C ALA A 150 -21.93 -1.53 -18.91
N LYS A 151 -22.47 -0.30 -18.82
CA LYS A 151 -23.90 0.03 -18.82
C LYS A 151 -24.74 -0.72 -17.77
N ASP A 152 -24.09 -1.31 -16.77
CA ASP A 152 -24.71 -2.04 -15.67
C ASP A 152 -23.99 -1.71 -14.36
N GLN A 153 -24.73 -1.19 -13.38
CA GLN A 153 -24.20 -0.86 -12.06
C GLN A 153 -23.72 -2.10 -11.30
N SER A 154 -24.32 -3.27 -11.55
CA SER A 154 -23.90 -4.52 -10.88
C SER A 154 -22.47 -4.93 -11.25
N ALA A 155 -21.97 -4.46 -12.40
CA ALA A 155 -20.62 -4.73 -12.86
C ALA A 155 -19.53 -4.08 -11.99
N VAL A 156 -19.86 -3.04 -11.21
CA VAL A 156 -18.92 -2.38 -10.28
C VAL A 156 -18.31 -3.38 -9.31
N ALA A 157 -19.11 -4.33 -8.80
CA ALA A 157 -18.65 -5.35 -7.86
C ALA A 157 -17.58 -6.30 -8.44
N LYS A 158 -17.38 -6.34 -9.77
CA LYS A 158 -16.33 -7.14 -10.42
C LYS A 158 -15.07 -6.33 -10.77
N HIS A 159 -15.19 -5.01 -10.86
CA HIS A 159 -14.15 -4.12 -11.35
C HIS A 159 -13.63 -3.13 -10.32
N PHE A 160 -14.21 -3.08 -9.12
CA PHE A 160 -13.79 -2.20 -8.05
C PHE A 160 -13.63 -2.98 -6.74
N VAL A 161 -12.50 -2.76 -6.08
CA VAL A 161 -12.20 -3.24 -4.73
C VAL A 161 -11.75 -2.08 -3.86
N ALA A 162 -11.87 -2.22 -2.54
CA ALA A 162 -11.56 -1.13 -1.60
C ALA A 162 -10.53 -1.54 -0.55
N LEU A 163 -9.59 -0.66 -0.26
CA LEU A 163 -8.67 -0.77 0.87
C LEU A 163 -9.05 0.32 1.86
N SER A 164 -9.83 -0.03 2.89
CA SER A 164 -10.50 0.96 3.73
C SER A 164 -10.89 0.42 5.09
N THR A 165 -11.32 1.30 5.99
CA THR A 165 -11.98 0.96 7.25
C THR A 165 -13.45 1.36 7.27
N ASN A 166 -13.98 1.93 6.17
CA ASN A 166 -15.31 2.52 6.10
C ASN A 166 -16.28 1.69 5.23
N ALA A 167 -16.73 0.55 5.75
CA ALA A 167 -17.64 -0.36 5.04
C ALA A 167 -18.93 0.32 4.53
N PRO A 168 -19.59 1.23 5.28
CA PRO A 168 -20.76 1.94 4.77
C PRO A 168 -20.49 2.71 3.47
N LYS A 169 -19.37 3.44 3.38
CA LYS A 169 -19.01 4.22 2.19
C LYS A 169 -18.57 3.34 1.02
N VAL A 170 -17.88 2.25 1.30
CA VAL A 170 -17.51 1.25 0.29
C VAL A 170 -18.76 0.62 -0.36
N LYS A 171 -19.74 0.26 0.47
CA LYS A 171 -21.03 -0.28 0.01
C LYS A 171 -21.84 0.75 -0.77
N GLU A 172 -21.89 2.00 -0.30
CA GLU A 172 -22.55 3.12 -1.01
C GLU A 172 -21.95 3.33 -2.40
N PHE A 173 -20.63 3.14 -2.55
CA PHE A 173 -19.95 3.19 -3.85
C PHE A 173 -20.33 2.02 -4.77
N GLY A 174 -20.90 0.94 -4.25
CA GLY A 174 -21.30 -0.25 -5.02
C GLY A 174 -20.26 -1.37 -5.06
N ILE A 175 -19.23 -1.30 -4.21
CA ILE A 175 -18.27 -2.39 -4.00
C ILE A 175 -18.88 -3.42 -3.06
N ASP A 176 -18.74 -4.70 -3.41
CA ASP A 176 -19.11 -5.82 -2.55
C ASP A 176 -18.25 -5.79 -1.28
N GLU A 177 -18.85 -5.97 -0.10
CA GLU A 177 -18.11 -5.97 1.18
C GLU A 177 -17.04 -7.07 1.21
N LYS A 178 -17.23 -8.17 0.48
CA LYS A 178 -16.18 -9.21 0.34
C LYS A 178 -14.95 -8.73 -0.42
N ASN A 179 -15.06 -7.64 -1.19
CA ASN A 179 -13.96 -7.03 -1.93
C ASN A 179 -13.38 -5.82 -1.18
N MET A 180 -13.71 -5.69 0.10
CA MET A 180 -13.11 -4.71 1.01
C MET A 180 -12.00 -5.37 1.82
N PHE A 181 -10.81 -4.78 1.80
CA PHE A 181 -9.67 -5.22 2.57
C PHE A 181 -9.43 -4.22 3.71
N GLY A 182 -9.69 -4.69 4.93
CA GLY A 182 -9.56 -3.90 6.15
C GLY A 182 -8.12 -3.61 6.54
N PHE A 183 -7.92 -2.52 7.29
CA PHE A 183 -6.71 -2.27 8.06
C PHE A 183 -7.05 -1.42 9.29
N TRP A 184 -6.06 -1.07 10.12
CA TRP A 184 -6.32 -0.58 11.46
C TRP A 184 -5.83 0.84 11.72
N ASP A 185 -6.37 1.45 12.77
CA ASP A 185 -6.03 2.83 13.15
C ASP A 185 -4.58 3.05 13.57
N TRP A 186 -3.93 2.02 14.08
CA TRP A 186 -2.52 2.02 14.45
C TRP A 186 -1.56 1.91 13.25
N VAL A 187 -2.11 1.78 12.03
CA VAL A 187 -1.38 1.85 10.77
C VAL A 187 -1.39 3.30 10.26
N GLY A 188 -0.27 3.99 10.42
CA GLY A 188 -0.07 5.31 9.81
C GLY A 188 0.10 5.21 8.30
N GLY A 189 -0.43 6.19 7.55
CA GLY A 189 -0.42 6.17 6.07
C GLY A 189 0.96 5.94 5.45
N ARG A 190 2.00 6.68 5.88
CA ARG A 190 3.37 6.48 5.35
C ARG A 190 4.05 5.16 5.76
N TYR A 191 3.39 4.37 6.61
CA TYR A 191 3.83 3.04 7.06
C TYR A 191 2.86 1.94 6.64
N SER A 192 1.93 2.20 5.72
CA SER A 192 0.82 1.28 5.41
C SER A 192 1.13 0.24 4.34
N LEU A 193 2.22 0.36 3.57
CA LEU A 193 2.48 -0.53 2.42
C LEU A 193 2.46 -2.04 2.74
N TRP A 194 2.69 -2.39 4.01
CA TRP A 194 2.71 -3.77 4.53
C TRP A 194 1.31 -4.32 4.85
N SER A 195 0.26 -3.49 4.83
CA SER A 195 -1.14 -3.89 5.07
C SER A 195 -1.84 -4.23 3.75
N ALA A 196 -3.18 -4.26 3.78
CA ALA A 196 -4.05 -4.23 2.61
C ALA A 196 -3.61 -3.21 1.53
N ILE A 197 -2.99 -2.08 1.90
CA ILE A 197 -2.44 -1.08 0.96
C ILE A 197 -1.44 -1.70 -0.02
N GLY A 198 -0.75 -2.78 0.36
CA GLY A 198 0.15 -3.53 -0.52
C GLY A 198 -0.55 -4.44 -1.53
N LEU A 199 -1.89 -4.45 -1.64
CA LEU A 199 -2.60 -5.36 -2.54
C LEU A 199 -2.18 -5.20 -4.02
N SER A 200 -1.93 -3.98 -4.47
CA SER A 200 -1.41 -3.73 -5.82
C SER A 200 -0.02 -4.35 -6.03
N ILE A 201 0.83 -4.39 -5.00
CA ILE A 201 2.12 -5.10 -5.05
C ILE A 201 1.89 -6.62 -5.18
N ALA A 202 0.98 -7.18 -4.38
CA ALA A 202 0.67 -8.61 -4.43
C ALA A 202 0.05 -9.03 -5.78
N LEU A 203 -0.79 -8.19 -6.37
CA LEU A 203 -1.33 -8.41 -7.72
C LEU A 203 -0.23 -8.34 -8.78
N TYR A 204 0.72 -7.44 -8.65
CA TYR A 204 1.84 -7.27 -9.58
C TYR A 204 2.88 -8.39 -9.49
N LEU A 205 3.40 -8.65 -8.29
CA LEU A 205 4.52 -9.59 -8.08
C LEU A 205 4.07 -11.01 -7.70
N GLY A 206 2.81 -11.18 -7.29
CA GLY A 206 2.32 -12.40 -6.64
C GLY A 206 2.48 -12.36 -5.12
N MET A 207 1.57 -13.05 -4.43
CA MET A 207 1.55 -13.06 -2.97
C MET A 207 2.85 -13.64 -2.38
N ASP A 208 3.42 -14.69 -2.98
CA ASP A 208 4.67 -15.30 -2.48
C ASP A 208 5.85 -14.31 -2.44
N ASN A 209 5.93 -13.41 -3.43
CA ASN A 209 6.94 -12.35 -3.45
C ASN A 209 6.60 -11.22 -2.44
N PHE A 210 5.32 -10.92 -2.26
CA PHE A 210 4.89 -9.98 -1.23
C PHE A 210 5.19 -10.51 0.17
N GLU A 211 4.99 -11.80 0.44
CA GLU A 211 5.34 -12.43 1.71
C GLU A 211 6.85 -12.42 1.98
N GLN A 212 7.69 -12.63 0.96
CA GLN A 212 9.15 -12.46 1.08
C GLN A 212 9.54 -11.01 1.41
N LEU A 213 8.83 -10.02 0.86
CA LEU A 213 9.02 -8.61 1.23
C LEU A 213 8.68 -8.37 2.72
N LEU A 214 7.59 -8.97 3.21
CA LEU A 214 7.23 -8.92 4.63
C LEU A 214 8.29 -9.61 5.51
N GLU A 215 8.83 -10.76 5.08
CA GLU A 215 9.91 -11.46 5.78
C GLU A 215 11.18 -10.63 5.88
N GLY A 216 11.60 -9.98 4.79
CA GLY A 216 12.76 -9.09 4.81
C GLY A 216 12.58 -7.92 5.77
N ALA A 217 11.37 -7.34 5.81
CA ALA A 217 11.05 -6.28 6.75
C ALA A 217 10.98 -6.77 8.20
N HIS A 218 10.44 -7.97 8.44
CA HIS A 218 10.43 -8.61 9.75
C HIS A 218 11.84 -8.84 10.28
N TYR A 219 12.72 -9.35 9.44
CA TYR A 219 14.12 -9.57 9.78
C TYR A 219 14.77 -8.25 10.24
N MET A 220 14.52 -7.16 9.51
CA MET A 220 15.04 -5.85 9.88
C MET A 220 14.41 -5.31 11.18
N ASP A 221 13.14 -5.60 11.45
CA ASP A 221 12.50 -5.24 12.72
C ASP A 221 13.13 -5.98 13.90
N GLN A 222 13.41 -7.28 13.75
CA GLN A 222 14.10 -8.07 14.77
C GLN A 222 15.55 -7.61 14.95
N HIS A 223 16.25 -7.27 13.87
CA HIS A 223 17.57 -6.66 13.94
C HIS A 223 17.51 -5.35 14.73
N PHE A 224 16.54 -4.49 14.41
CA PHE A 224 16.39 -3.20 15.07
C PHE A 224 16.09 -3.34 16.57
N LEU A 225 15.25 -4.29 16.95
CA LEU A 225 14.85 -4.51 18.34
C LEU A 225 15.97 -5.13 19.19
N ASN A 226 16.66 -6.13 18.65
CA ASN A 226 17.52 -7.01 19.45
C ASN A 226 19.01 -6.70 19.33
N THR A 227 19.43 -5.89 18.35
CA THR A 227 20.86 -5.58 18.14
C THR A 227 21.31 -4.43 19.03
N PRO A 228 22.45 -4.56 19.76
CA PRO A 228 23.06 -3.46 20.49
C PRO A 228 23.25 -2.21 19.63
N LEU A 229 23.04 -1.02 20.21
CA LEU A 229 22.97 0.24 19.47
C LEU A 229 24.19 0.50 18.58
N GLU A 230 25.38 0.11 19.02
CA GLU A 230 26.64 0.32 18.30
C GLU A 230 26.69 -0.48 16.99
N LYS A 231 26.00 -1.62 16.94
CA LYS A 231 25.91 -2.52 15.79
C LYS A 231 24.60 -2.39 15.03
N ASN A 232 23.67 -1.57 15.52
CA ASN A 232 22.34 -1.43 14.94
C ASN A 232 22.40 -0.57 13.67
N VAL A 233 22.19 -1.18 12.50
CA VAL A 233 22.34 -0.53 11.20
C VAL A 233 21.34 0.62 11.04
N SER A 234 20.09 0.41 11.45
CA SER A 234 19.03 1.42 11.39
C SER A 234 19.35 2.61 12.29
N PHE A 235 19.79 2.36 13.52
CA PHE A 235 20.20 3.42 14.45
C PHE A 235 21.43 4.19 13.93
N ASN A 236 22.43 3.48 13.42
CA ASN A 236 23.63 4.10 12.86
C ASN A 236 23.33 4.94 11.62
N LYS A 237 22.38 4.52 10.77
CA LYS A 237 21.92 5.30 9.62
C LYS A 237 21.16 6.54 10.07
N LEU A 238 20.27 6.42 11.06
CA LEU A 238 19.57 7.57 11.66
C LEU A 238 20.57 8.57 12.27
N LYS A 239 21.56 8.11 13.02
CA LYS A 239 22.63 8.95 13.59
C LYS A 239 23.39 9.70 12.51
N LYS A 240 23.66 9.08 11.36
CA LYS A 240 24.27 9.76 10.20
C LYS A 240 23.37 10.85 9.64
N CYS A 241 22.07 10.59 9.45
CA CYS A 241 21.12 11.59 8.97
C CYS A 241 21.01 12.78 9.94
N ILE A 242 20.87 12.51 11.24
CA ILE A 242 20.86 13.56 12.28
C ILE A 242 22.17 14.35 12.25
N ASN A 243 23.32 13.69 12.14
CA ASN A 243 24.60 14.39 12.03
C ASN A 243 24.72 15.25 10.77
N VAL A 244 24.11 14.86 9.65
CA VAL A 244 24.04 15.68 8.44
C VAL A 244 23.15 16.89 8.67
N ILE A 245 21.97 16.71 9.26
CA ILE A 245 21.04 17.80 9.59
C ILE A 245 21.69 18.77 10.59
N LEU A 246 22.34 18.26 11.64
CA LEU A 246 23.08 19.08 12.61
C LEU A 246 24.24 19.80 11.93
N LYS A 247 24.97 19.17 11.01
CA LYS A 247 26.01 19.86 10.24
C LYS A 247 25.42 20.99 9.39
N ILE A 248 24.28 20.78 8.75
CA ILE A 248 23.57 21.83 7.97
C ILE A 248 23.10 22.96 8.89
N LEU A 249 22.51 22.64 10.04
CA LEU A 249 21.98 23.61 11.00
C LEU A 249 23.08 24.39 11.75
N PHE A 250 24.25 23.78 11.98
CA PHE A 250 25.33 24.36 12.78
C PHE A 250 26.57 24.78 11.98
N ASN A 251 26.69 24.49 10.68
CA ASN A 251 27.77 25.00 9.81
C ASN A 251 27.42 24.96 8.30
N PHE A 252 27.21 26.13 7.70
CA PHE A 252 27.29 26.33 6.25
C PHE A 252 28.73 26.08 5.78
N TYR A 253 29.01 25.00 5.04
CA TYR A 253 30.02 24.98 3.96
C TYR A 253 29.74 23.78 3.04
N GLY A 254 29.55 24.07 1.75
CA GLY A 254 28.95 23.19 0.76
C GLY A 254 29.67 21.85 0.57
N LYS A 255 28.89 20.77 0.55
CA LYS A 255 29.20 19.52 -0.14
C LYS A 255 27.89 18.79 -0.46
N SER A 256 27.65 18.56 -1.76
CA SER A 256 26.57 17.72 -2.26
C SER A 256 26.88 16.26 -1.98
N TYR A 257 25.92 15.51 -1.44
CA TYR A 257 26.01 14.06 -1.32
C TYR A 257 25.21 13.44 -2.47
N LEU A 258 25.90 12.74 -3.37
CA LEU A 258 25.29 11.94 -4.42
C LEU A 258 24.93 10.56 -3.84
N TYR A 259 23.67 10.14 -3.96
CA TYR A 259 23.27 8.74 -3.80
C TYR A 259 23.29 8.08 -5.18
N LEU A 260 24.04 6.99 -5.32
CA LEU A 260 24.24 6.27 -6.58
C LEU A 260 23.47 4.95 -6.55
N GLY A 261 22.26 4.99 -7.11
CA GLY A 261 21.43 3.84 -7.43
C GLY A 261 20.27 4.28 -8.32
N SER A 262 20.09 3.69 -9.49
CA SER A 262 18.96 4.01 -10.39
C SER A 262 17.58 3.61 -9.82
N CYS A 263 17.56 2.86 -8.70
CA CYS A 263 16.37 2.56 -7.90
C CYS A 263 16.02 3.63 -6.84
N ASP A 264 16.86 4.64 -6.61
CA ASP A 264 16.73 5.54 -5.45
C ASP A 264 15.85 6.78 -5.67
N PHE A 265 15.32 7.00 -6.88
CA PHE A 265 14.49 8.20 -7.16
C PHE A 265 13.23 8.27 -6.29
N GLY A 266 12.59 7.12 -6.00
CA GLY A 266 11.47 7.05 -5.05
C GLY A 266 11.91 7.12 -3.57
N PHE A 267 13.13 6.66 -3.28
CA PHE A 267 13.66 6.58 -1.91
C PHE A 267 14.02 7.96 -1.33
N ALA A 268 14.41 8.91 -2.18
CA ALA A 268 14.76 10.27 -1.77
C ALA A 268 13.56 11.08 -1.23
N TRP A 269 12.36 10.88 -1.78
CA TRP A 269 11.14 11.52 -1.26
C TRP A 269 10.75 10.99 0.13
N TYR A 270 11.11 9.73 0.43
CA TYR A 270 10.80 9.03 1.67
C TYR A 270 11.60 9.51 2.89
N MET A 271 12.78 10.13 2.70
CA MET A 271 13.61 10.61 3.81
C MET A 271 13.39 12.09 4.17
N VAL A 272 12.64 12.85 3.36
CA VAL A 272 12.52 14.31 3.47
C VAL A 272 11.09 14.78 3.81
N SER A 273 10.12 13.86 3.94
CA SER A 273 8.73 14.16 4.35
C SER A 273 8.26 13.27 5.50
#